data_AF-A0A6P6PA28-F1
#
_entry.id   AF-A0A6P6PA28-F1
#
_cell.length_a   1.000
_cell.length_b   1.000
_cell.length_c   1.000
_cell.angle_alpha   90.00
_cell.angle_beta   90.00
_cell.angle_gamma   90.00
#
_symmetry.space_group_name_H-M   'P 1'
#
loop_
_entity.id
_entity.type
_entity.pdbx_description
1 polymer ?
#
loop_
_entity_poly.entity_id
_entity_poly.type
_entity_poly.pdbx_seq_one_letter_code
_entity_poly.pdbx_strand_id
1 'polypeptide(L)'
;MECKPTPDETHTYCSHTAYQLKPWWRLDLLDIYYIYNVTITNRGDGWLHETAGVEIRIGNSLENNGNNNPRCGVTSLVPAGSSVSFSCGGMEGRYVNMYIPKIQATLTLCEVEVYGT
;
A
#
# COMPACT_ATOMS: atom_id res chain seq x y z
N MET A 1 13.21 24.82 -3.15
CA MET A 1 13.92 24.24 -4.30
C MET A 1 12.82 23.75 -5.23
N GLU A 2 12.53 24.51 -6.28
CA GLU A 2 11.45 24.18 -7.23
C GLU A 2 11.98 23.15 -8.21
N CYS A 3 11.40 21.95 -8.22
CA CYS A 3 11.69 20.95 -9.24
C CYS A 3 10.94 21.35 -10.51
N LYS A 4 11.67 21.78 -11.55
CA LYS A 4 11.11 21.97 -12.88
C LYS A 4 10.97 20.62 -13.57
N PRO A 5 9.79 20.27 -14.12
CA PRO A 5 9.58 18.98 -14.76
C PRO A 5 10.10 18.95 -16.19
N THR A 6 10.64 17.80 -16.60
CA THR A 6 10.91 17.46 -18.02
C THR A 6 9.76 16.64 -18.62
N PRO A 7 9.56 16.66 -19.95
CA PRO A 7 8.28 16.30 -20.59
C PRO A 7 7.91 14.80 -20.62
N ASP A 8 8.70 13.92 -20.00
CA ASP A 8 8.53 12.45 -20.08
C ASP A 8 8.59 11.74 -18.70
N GLU A 9 8.49 12.49 -17.60
CA GLU A 9 8.42 11.90 -16.25
C GLU A 9 6.97 11.79 -15.78
N THR A 10 6.48 10.56 -15.60
CA THR A 10 5.30 10.30 -14.79
C THR A 10 5.62 10.70 -13.35
N HIS A 11 5.16 11.89 -12.93
CA HIS A 11 5.27 12.32 -11.55
C HIS A 11 4.51 11.36 -10.64
N THR A 12 5.21 10.37 -10.09
CA THR A 12 4.67 9.54 -9.02
C THR A 12 4.85 10.31 -7.71
N TYR A 13 3.78 10.95 -7.25
CA TYR A 13 3.76 11.54 -5.91
C TYR A 13 3.59 10.43 -4.89
N CYS A 14 4.56 10.28 -3.99
CA CYS A 14 4.52 9.21 -3.00
C CYS A 14 4.18 9.73 -1.61
N SER A 15 3.31 8.99 -0.92
CA SER A 15 3.11 9.13 0.51
C SER A 15 4.25 8.45 1.27
N HIS A 16 4.62 9.01 2.41
CA HIS A 16 5.54 8.37 3.35
C HIS A 16 5.10 8.67 4.79
N THR A 17 5.24 7.67 5.67
CA THR A 17 5.08 7.90 7.11
C THR A 17 6.35 8.48 7.72
N ALA A 18 6.29 8.91 8.99
CA ALA A 18 7.51 9.04 9.78
C ALA A 18 8.15 7.67 10.03
N TYR A 19 9.42 7.64 10.43
CA TYR A 19 10.11 6.43 10.87
C TYR A 19 9.57 5.98 12.24
N GLN A 20 8.62 5.04 12.23
CA GLN A 20 7.84 4.67 13.41
C GLN A 20 7.63 3.17 13.52
N LEU A 21 7.27 2.71 14.72
CA LEU A 21 7.00 1.30 14.96
C LEU A 21 5.68 0.93 14.29
N LYS A 22 5.68 -0.15 13.50
CA LYS A 22 4.47 -0.71 12.90
C LYS A 22 3.68 0.33 12.05
N PRO A 23 4.33 1.00 11.07
CA PRO A 23 3.67 2.02 10.26
C PRO A 23 2.54 1.39 9.43
N TRP A 24 1.50 2.19 9.18
CA TRP A 24 0.36 1.77 8.39
C TRP A 24 -0.22 2.92 7.58
N TRP A 25 -0.91 2.56 6.52
CA TRP A 25 -1.76 3.43 5.70
C TRP A 25 -3.09 2.71 5.46
N ARG A 26 -4.19 3.47 5.35
CA ARG A 26 -5.53 2.90 5.13
C ARG A 26 -6.31 3.69 4.08
N LEU A 27 -6.93 2.94 3.17
CA LEU A 27 -8.01 3.41 2.31
C LEU A 27 -9.37 3.09 2.95
N ASP A 28 -10.25 4.09 3.05
CA ASP A 28 -11.68 3.90 3.36
C ASP A 28 -12.47 4.03 2.05
N LEU A 29 -13.06 2.91 1.60
CA LEU A 29 -13.87 2.86 0.38
C LEU A 29 -15.28 3.44 0.55
N LEU A 30 -15.62 3.93 1.75
CA LEU A 30 -16.92 4.48 2.16
C LEU A 30 -18.06 3.46 2.26
N ASP A 31 -18.01 2.37 1.50
CA ASP A 31 -18.93 1.24 1.57
C ASP A 31 -18.19 -0.12 1.50
N ILE A 32 -18.93 -1.22 1.63
CA ILE A 32 -18.40 -2.58 1.56
C ILE A 32 -18.34 -3.05 0.11
N TYR A 33 -17.17 -3.53 -0.31
CA TYR A 33 -16.92 -4.07 -1.65
C TYR A 33 -16.32 -5.47 -1.59
N TYR A 34 -16.48 -6.24 -2.67
CA TYR A 34 -15.72 -7.48 -2.89
C TYR A 34 -14.45 -7.16 -3.66
N ILE A 35 -13.31 -7.25 -2.97
CA ILE A 35 -12.01 -6.85 -3.51
C ILE A 35 -11.30 -8.05 -4.14
N TYR A 36 -11.05 -7.95 -5.44
CA TYR A 36 -10.43 -9.00 -6.24
C TYR A 36 -8.94 -8.79 -6.45
N ASN A 37 -8.52 -7.55 -6.72
CA ASN A 37 -7.11 -7.24 -6.92
C ASN A 37 -6.71 -5.95 -6.21
N VAL A 38 -5.47 -5.93 -5.72
CA VAL A 38 -4.82 -4.73 -5.20
C VAL A 38 -3.47 -4.58 -5.90
N THR A 39 -3.23 -3.43 -6.50
CA THR A 39 -1.95 -3.07 -7.13
C THR A 39 -1.26 -1.99 -6.30
N ILE A 40 0.03 -2.19 -6.03
CA ILE A 40 0.87 -1.23 -5.28
C ILE A 40 2.01 -0.78 -6.19
N THR A 41 2.19 0.52 -6.31
CA THR A 41 3.30 1.13 -7.05
C THR A 41 4.40 1.61 -6.09
N ASN A 42 5.63 1.16 -6.34
CA ASN A 42 6.82 1.56 -5.59
C ASN A 42 7.46 2.83 -6.15
N ARG A 43 8.24 3.52 -5.30
CA ARG A 43 9.04 4.69 -5.61
C ARG A 43 10.10 4.39 -6.68
N GLY A 44 10.28 5.32 -7.61
CA GLY A 44 11.16 5.19 -8.78
C GLY A 44 12.63 5.60 -8.57
N ASP A 45 12.92 6.40 -7.54
CA ASP A 45 14.22 7.08 -7.36
C ASP A 45 15.18 6.38 -6.38
N GLY A 46 14.83 5.20 -5.85
CA GLY A 46 15.65 4.39 -4.92
C GLY A 46 14.89 3.91 -3.68
N TRP A 47 15.60 3.32 -2.69
CA TRP A 47 15.06 2.87 -1.40
C TRP A 47 14.12 1.63 -1.38
N LEU A 48 14.45 0.61 -2.19
CA LEU A 48 13.67 -0.63 -2.34
C LEU A 48 13.34 -1.40 -1.04
N HIS A 49 14.17 -1.27 0.00
CA HIS A 49 13.99 -2.02 1.24
C HIS A 49 12.77 -1.54 2.05
N GLU A 50 12.25 -0.34 1.77
CA GLU A 50 11.08 0.22 2.46
C GLU A 50 9.76 -0.41 2.00
N THR A 51 9.76 -1.13 0.89
CA THR A 51 8.55 -1.78 0.32
C THR A 51 8.47 -3.27 0.52
N ALA A 52 9.48 -3.88 1.14
CA ALA A 52 9.46 -5.31 1.43
C ALA A 52 8.68 -5.58 2.74
N GLY A 53 7.82 -6.61 2.73
CA GLY A 53 7.12 -7.04 3.94
C GLY A 53 5.90 -6.19 4.33
N VAL A 54 5.37 -5.40 3.39
CA VAL A 54 4.09 -4.70 3.57
C VAL A 54 2.96 -5.72 3.45
N GLU A 55 2.17 -5.88 4.50
CA GLU A 55 0.98 -6.71 4.50
C GLU A 55 -0.22 -5.92 3.98
N ILE A 56 -0.96 -6.53 3.05
CA ILE A 56 -2.25 -6.03 2.55
C ILE A 56 -3.35 -6.69 3.37
N ARG A 57 -4.16 -5.88 4.04
CA ARG A 57 -5.25 -6.35 4.91
C ARG A 57 -6.57 -5.75 4.49
N ILE A 58 -7.61 -6.58 4.41
CA ILE A 58 -8.92 -6.22 3.87
C ILE A 58 -10.00 -6.68 4.84
N GLY A 59 -10.91 -5.78 5.20
CA GLY A 59 -12.06 -6.13 6.03
C GLY A 59 -12.87 -4.92 6.49
N ASN A 60 -13.75 -5.16 7.45
CA ASN A 60 -14.73 -4.17 7.95
C ASN A 60 -14.43 -3.68 9.37
N SER A 61 -13.42 -4.24 10.05
CA SER A 61 -13.07 -3.84 11.42
C SER A 61 -12.09 -2.66 11.43
N LEU A 62 -12.26 -1.77 12.41
CA LEU A 62 -11.32 -0.70 12.75
C LEU A 62 -10.44 -1.04 13.95
N GLU A 63 -10.58 -2.23 14.53
CA GLU A 63 -9.70 -2.68 15.61
C GLU A 63 -8.23 -2.62 15.16
N ASN A 64 -7.36 -2.05 15.99
CA ASN A 64 -5.97 -1.78 15.63
C ASN A 64 -5.83 -1.03 14.30
N ASN A 65 -6.69 -0.02 14.06
CA ASN A 65 -6.78 0.77 12.83
C ASN A 65 -7.14 -0.04 11.56
N GLY A 66 -7.63 -1.27 11.72
CA GLY A 66 -7.88 -2.21 10.61
C GLY A 66 -6.69 -3.13 10.31
N ASN A 67 -5.57 -3.00 11.04
CA ASN A 67 -4.39 -3.84 10.85
C ASN A 67 -4.56 -5.27 11.38
N ASN A 68 -5.70 -5.59 12.00
CA ASN A 68 -6.08 -6.96 12.38
C ASN A 68 -6.99 -7.64 11.34
N ASN A 69 -7.45 -6.92 10.31
CA ASN A 69 -8.28 -7.52 9.26
C ASN A 69 -7.54 -8.66 8.53
N PRO A 70 -8.27 -9.62 7.93
CA PRO A 70 -7.70 -10.71 7.16
C PRO A 70 -6.68 -10.24 6.12
N ARG A 71 -5.61 -11.03 5.94
CA ARG A 71 -4.49 -10.69 5.06
C ARG A 71 -4.75 -11.20 3.64
N CYS A 72 -4.77 -10.29 2.66
CA CYS A 72 -4.78 -10.66 1.24
C CYS A 72 -3.39 -11.12 0.77
N GLY A 73 -2.34 -10.34 1.08
CA GLY A 73 -1.00 -10.59 0.55
C GLY A 73 0.10 -9.94 1.38
N VAL A 74 1.35 -10.26 1.03
CA VAL A 74 2.55 -9.61 1.57
C VAL A 74 3.46 -9.26 0.39
N THR A 75 3.93 -8.02 0.36
CA THR A 75 4.86 -7.59 -0.68
C THR A 75 6.21 -8.27 -0.51
N SER A 76 6.73 -8.79 -1.62
CA SER A 76 8.15 -9.11 -1.76
C SER A 76 8.94 -7.85 -2.13
N LEU A 77 10.22 -7.99 -2.43
CA LEU A 77 11.04 -6.86 -2.89
C LEU A 77 10.53 -6.39 -4.27
N VAL A 78 9.86 -5.24 -4.31
CA VAL A 78 9.33 -4.65 -5.54
C VAL A 78 10.40 -3.77 -6.17
N PRO A 79 10.79 -3.96 -7.45
CA PRO A 79 11.76 -3.09 -8.12
C PRO A 79 11.32 -1.62 -8.15
N ALA A 80 12.29 -0.71 -8.24
CA ALA A 80 12.02 0.73 -8.24
C ALA A 80 11.12 1.10 -9.42
N GLY A 81 10.12 1.95 -9.17
CA GLY A 81 9.18 2.44 -10.17
C GLY A 81 8.27 1.37 -10.77
N SER A 82 8.31 0.15 -10.21
CA SER A 82 7.48 -0.96 -10.68
C SER A 82 6.23 -1.11 -9.82
N SER A 83 5.22 -1.75 -10.42
CA SER A 83 3.97 -2.11 -9.75
C SER A 83 3.93 -3.61 -9.48
N VAL A 84 3.28 -4.00 -8.39
CA VAL A 84 2.98 -5.40 -8.07
C VAL A 84 1.50 -5.55 -7.77
N SER A 85 0.88 -6.59 -8.33
CA SER A 85 -0.54 -6.88 -8.16
C SER A 85 -0.75 -8.15 -7.32
N PHE A 86 -1.73 -8.10 -6.44
CA PHE A 86 -2.13 -9.21 -5.55
C PHE A 86 -3.55 -9.61 -5.84
N SER A 87 -3.78 -10.90 -6.08
CA SER A 87 -5.12 -11.47 -6.17
C SER A 87 -5.65 -11.76 -4.77
N CYS A 88 -6.71 -11.05 -4.38
CA CYS A 88 -7.36 -11.16 -3.08
C CYS A 88 -8.58 -12.07 -3.09
N GLY A 89 -8.97 -12.65 -4.23
CA GLY A 89 -9.99 -13.70 -4.29
C GLY A 89 -11.42 -13.26 -3.91
N GLY A 90 -11.73 -11.96 -4.00
CA GLY A 90 -13.06 -11.44 -3.69
C GLY A 90 -13.30 -11.27 -2.19
N MET A 91 -12.27 -10.86 -1.44
CA MET A 91 -12.41 -10.56 -0.02
C MET A 91 -13.37 -9.39 0.19
N GLU A 92 -14.37 -9.59 1.05
CA GLU A 92 -15.30 -8.52 1.43
C GLU A 92 -14.62 -7.54 2.39
N GLY A 93 -14.67 -6.24 2.09
CA GLY A 93 -14.12 -5.22 2.97
C GLY A 93 -14.41 -3.78 2.54
N ARG A 94 -14.62 -2.92 3.52
CA ARG A 94 -14.65 -1.45 3.36
C ARG A 94 -13.27 -0.82 3.49
N TYR A 95 -12.39 -1.43 4.28
CA TYR A 95 -11.05 -0.90 4.56
C TYR A 95 -9.97 -1.75 3.91
N VAL A 96 -9.04 -1.08 3.23
CA VAL A 96 -7.80 -1.69 2.72
C VAL A 96 -6.62 -1.05 3.45
N ASN A 97 -5.88 -1.86 4.18
CA ASN A 97 -4.74 -1.43 4.98
C ASN A 97 -3.44 -1.95 4.38
N MET A 98 -2.44 -1.06 4.30
CA MET A 98 -1.04 -1.38 4.06
C MET A 98 -0.31 -1.28 5.39
N TYR A 99 0.31 -2.37 5.83
CA TYR A 99 0.82 -2.48 7.20
C TYR A 99 2.17 -3.19 7.25
N ILE A 100 3.17 -2.59 7.88
CA ILE A 100 4.45 -3.26 8.13
C ILE A 100 4.46 -3.77 9.59
N PRO A 101 4.37 -5.09 9.82
CA PRO A 101 4.35 -5.62 11.18
C PRO A 101 5.74 -5.64 11.82
N LYS A 102 5.78 -5.58 13.15
CA LYS A 102 6.91 -5.96 14.04
C LYS A 102 8.18 -5.09 14.01
N ILE A 103 8.39 -4.25 13.00
CA ILE A 103 9.61 -3.44 12.88
C ILE A 103 9.33 -1.94 12.94
N GLN A 104 10.38 -1.17 13.25
CA GLN A 104 10.39 0.28 13.03
C GLN A 104 10.84 0.55 11.61
N ALA A 105 9.99 1.23 10.84
CA ALA A 105 10.20 1.46 9.41
C ALA A 105 9.49 2.74 8.97
N THR A 106 9.82 3.17 7.76
CA THR A 106 9.03 4.13 6.99
C THR A 106 8.21 3.35 5.98
N LEU A 107 6.89 3.57 5.93
CA LEU A 107 6.04 3.02 4.88
C LEU A 107 5.92 4.06 3.76
N THR A 108 6.38 3.71 2.57
CA THR A 108 6.31 4.54 1.37
C THR A 108 5.39 3.90 0.33
N LEU A 109 4.39 4.63 -0.16
CA LEU A 109 3.43 4.16 -1.16
C LEU A 109 3.21 5.26 -2.21
N CYS A 110 3.46 4.95 -3.48
CA CYS A 110 3.26 5.93 -4.56
C CYS A 110 1.86 5.86 -5.15
N GLU A 111 1.34 4.65 -5.33
CA GLU A 111 -0.05 4.46 -5.75
C GLU A 111 -0.57 3.16 -5.13
N VAL A 112 -1.85 3.15 -4.80
CA VAL A 112 -2.58 1.94 -4.37
C VAL A 112 -3.88 1.90 -5.15
N GLU A 113 -3.98 0.94 -6.06
CA GLU A 113 -5.18 0.72 -6.86
C GLU A 113 -5.93 -0.49 -6.32
N VAL A 114 -7.24 -0.35 -6.15
CA VAL A 114 -8.11 -1.39 -5.61
C VAL A 114 -9.20 -1.69 -6.63
N TYR A 115 -9.33 -2.96 -6.99
CA TYR A 115 -10.27 -3.44 -8.00
C TYR A 115 -11.27 -4.39 -7.34
N GLY A 116 -12.55 -4.04 -7.43
CA GLY A 116 -13.64 -4.77 -6.78
C GLY A 116 -15.00 -4.48 -7.41
N THR A 117 -16.03 -5.12 -6.85
CA THR A 117 -17.45 -4.93 -7.19
C THR A 117 -18.25 -4.54 -5.97
#